data_AF-A0A2T3MFG6-F1
#
_entry.id   AF-A0A2T3MFG6-F1
#
_cell.length_a   1.000
_cell.length_b   1.000
_cell.length_c   1.000
_cell.angle_alpha   90.00
_cell.angle_beta   90.00
_cell.angle_gamma   90.00
#
_symmetry.space_group_name_H-M   'P 1'
#
loop_
_entity.id
_entity.type
_entity.pdbx_description
1 polymer ?
#
loop_
_entity_poly.entity_id
_entity_poly.type
_entity_poly.pdbx_seq_one_letter_code
_entity_poly.pdbx_strand_id
1 'polypeptide(L)'
;MNKKNLKYEEIKALLRFMNWSIKDFSDIYLNENSPYDLDESEYKKHYNKVKGQFKRASNTEKSTANFIIYINFIKEFDEFVLKNREHKFEAFLSQFLSSIKEVEIKRQLTNVGIRYYESNANSSWTEEEIEDVLKCASQHADTIGSFSHGFQVVKLCDDGLMADYLVFWAGDIGFAGGSGTWGPAYCLVRKNHWGSYNIAAPGREFYEHLKIVETVVFKESILQIKGVTYGPTCHQRSPSYKLELQFRVVDSFVGTVDLELVDKKEIGYEDAS
;
A
#
# COMPACT_ATOMS: atom_id res chain seq x y z
N MET A 1 1.50 6.05 39.37
CA MET A 1 2.30 6.85 38.41
C MET A 1 1.65 6.74 37.03
N ASN A 2 1.11 7.82 36.48
CA ASN A 2 0.56 7.85 35.12
C ASN A 2 1.69 7.60 34.12
N LYS A 3 1.66 6.47 33.40
CA LYS A 3 2.54 6.26 32.24
C LYS A 3 2.22 7.36 31.22
N LYS A 4 3.10 8.36 31.10
CA LYS A 4 2.99 9.41 30.07
C LYS A 4 2.95 8.75 28.70
N ASN A 5 1.99 9.13 27.87
CA ASN A 5 1.87 8.61 26.52
C ASN A 5 2.92 9.30 25.62
N LEU A 6 4.05 8.62 25.40
CA LEU A 6 5.23 9.19 24.75
C LEU A 6 4.95 9.72 23.33
N LYS A 7 4.13 9.03 22.53
CA LYS A 7 3.76 9.50 21.19
C LYS A 7 2.93 10.79 21.19
N TYR A 8 2.07 10.97 22.19
CA TYR A 8 1.28 12.19 22.33
C TYR A 8 2.13 13.38 22.74
N GLU A 9 3.09 13.17 23.64
CA GLU A 9 4.03 14.22 24.03
C GLU A 9 4.94 14.64 22.85
N GLU A 10 5.37 13.70 22.00
CA GLU A 10 6.17 14.02 20.80
C GLU A 10 5.39 14.89 19.80
N ILE A 11 4.16 14.48 19.43
CA ILE A 11 3.33 15.32 18.54
C ILE A 11 3.08 16.70 19.17
N LYS A 12 2.76 16.76 20.46
CA LYS A 12 2.48 18.02 21.14
C LYS A 12 3.69 18.95 21.15
N ALA A 13 4.90 18.41 21.26
CA ALA A 13 6.13 19.19 21.18
C ALA A 13 6.34 19.74 19.77
N LEU A 14 6.11 18.93 18.72
CA LEU A 14 6.20 19.34 17.33
C LEU A 14 5.20 20.45 17.00
N LEU A 15 3.94 20.29 17.41
CA LEU A 15 2.90 21.32 17.21
C LEU A 15 3.27 22.63 17.91
N ARG A 16 3.82 22.57 19.13
CA ARG A 16 4.31 23.77 19.83
C ARG A 16 5.46 24.43 19.09
N PHE A 17 6.40 23.66 18.54
CA PHE A 17 7.49 24.20 17.75
C PHE A 17 7.01 24.88 16.48
N MET A 18 6.03 24.27 15.81
CA MET A 18 5.38 24.87 14.64
C MET A 18 4.44 26.03 14.98
N ASN A 19 4.14 26.25 16.26
CA ASN A 19 3.10 27.17 16.70
C ASN A 19 1.73 26.84 16.10
N TRP A 20 1.44 25.56 15.92
CA TRP A 20 0.18 25.05 15.40
C TRP A 20 -0.74 24.59 16.54
N SER A 21 -2.02 24.91 16.44
CA SER A 21 -3.05 24.23 17.21
C SER A 21 -3.37 22.86 16.62
N ILE A 22 -4.12 22.02 17.35
CA ILE A 22 -4.63 20.74 16.82
C ILE A 22 -5.53 20.98 15.60
N LYS A 23 -6.23 22.12 15.57
CA LYS A 23 -7.07 22.49 14.43
C LYS A 23 -6.20 22.83 13.22
N ASP A 24 -5.20 23.69 13.40
CA ASP A 24 -4.30 24.09 12.32
C ASP A 24 -3.59 22.87 11.73
N PHE A 25 -3.07 21.99 12.59
CA PHE A 25 -2.49 20.72 12.13
C PHE A 25 -3.48 19.87 11.35
N SER A 26 -4.70 19.69 11.85
CA SER A 26 -5.74 18.92 11.18
C SER A 26 -6.06 19.47 9.79
N ASP A 27 -6.20 20.80 9.69
CA ASP A 27 -6.58 21.47 8.46
C ASP A 27 -5.42 21.43 7.45
N ILE A 28 -4.18 21.71 7.88
CA ILE A 28 -2.96 21.61 7.05
C ILE A 28 -2.75 20.16 6.58
N TYR A 29 -2.80 19.19 7.48
CA TYR A 29 -2.62 17.78 7.14
C TYR A 29 -3.65 17.31 6.12
N LEU A 30 -4.93 17.67 6.31
CA LEU A 30 -5.99 17.27 5.39
C LEU A 30 -5.84 17.95 4.03
N ASN A 31 -5.46 19.23 4.00
CA ASN A 31 -5.27 19.99 2.77
C ASN A 31 -4.13 19.44 1.90
N GLU A 32 -2.98 19.13 2.51
CA GLU A 32 -1.81 18.61 1.80
C GLU A 32 -1.98 17.16 1.32
N ASN A 33 -2.88 16.39 1.94
CA ASN A 33 -3.09 14.97 1.62
C ASN A 33 -4.41 14.70 0.88
N SER A 34 -5.20 15.73 0.57
CA SER A 34 -6.45 15.57 -0.19
C SER A 34 -6.21 15.78 -1.68
N PRO A 35 -6.66 14.87 -2.55
CA PRO A 35 -6.55 15.04 -4.01
C PRO A 35 -7.64 15.94 -4.60
N TYR A 36 -8.56 16.45 -3.78
CA TYR A 36 -9.69 17.28 -4.20
C TYR A 36 -9.99 18.40 -3.20
N ASP A 37 -10.72 19.40 -3.67
CA ASP A 37 -11.20 20.51 -2.85
C ASP A 37 -12.17 20.02 -1.78
N LEU A 38 -11.79 20.24 -0.52
CA LEU A 38 -12.52 19.75 0.64
C LEU A 38 -13.63 20.71 1.05
N ASP A 39 -14.76 20.17 1.47
CA ASP A 39 -15.83 20.98 2.07
C ASP A 39 -15.60 21.21 3.58
N GLU A 40 -16.28 22.22 4.14
CA GLU A 40 -16.15 22.58 5.57
C GLU A 40 -16.57 21.43 6.52
N SER A 41 -17.43 20.53 6.05
CA SER A 41 -17.88 19.37 6.83
C SER A 41 -16.78 18.31 6.95
N GLU A 42 -15.96 18.15 5.92
CA GLU A 42 -14.81 17.24 5.91
C GLU A 42 -13.71 17.71 6.85
N TYR A 43 -13.35 19.01 6.83
CA TYR A 43 -12.44 19.60 7.80
C TYR A 43 -12.92 19.38 9.24
N LYS A 44 -14.20 19.64 9.51
CA LYS A 44 -14.79 19.43 10.83
C LYS A 44 -14.77 17.96 11.26
N LYS A 45 -15.01 17.03 10.33
CA LYS A 45 -14.98 15.59 10.60
C LYS A 45 -13.56 15.12 10.91
N HIS A 46 -12.57 15.57 10.15
CA HIS A 46 -11.17 15.24 10.36
C HIS A 46 -10.66 15.81 11.70
N TYR A 47 -10.94 17.08 11.98
CA TYR A 47 -10.57 17.72 13.24
C TYR A 47 -11.10 16.95 14.46
N ASN A 48 -12.37 16.56 14.44
CA ASN A 48 -12.97 15.79 15.54
C ASN A 48 -12.32 14.41 15.71
N LYS A 49 -11.91 13.78 14.60
CA LYS A 49 -11.17 12.51 14.62
C LYS A 49 -9.80 12.68 15.26
N VAL A 50 -8.98 13.64 14.79
CA VAL A 50 -7.64 13.92 15.32
C VAL A 50 -7.70 14.31 16.80
N LYS A 51 -8.60 15.23 17.15
CA LYS A 51 -8.87 15.62 18.55
C LYS A 51 -9.24 14.41 19.41
N GLY A 52 -10.08 13.52 18.90
CA GLY A 52 -10.48 12.29 19.58
C GLY A 52 -9.35 11.29 19.77
N GLN A 53 -8.39 11.22 18.84
CA GLN A 53 -7.19 10.38 18.95
C GLN A 53 -6.22 10.95 20.00
N PHE A 54 -6.03 12.26 20.00
CA PHE A 54 -5.15 12.95 20.94
C PHE A 54 -5.67 12.89 22.38
N LYS A 55 -6.99 12.93 22.57
CA LYS A 55 -7.61 12.80 23.90
C LYS A 55 -7.54 11.39 24.47
N ARG A 56 -7.61 10.35 23.62
CA ARG A 56 -7.78 8.96 24.08
C ARG A 56 -6.49 8.20 24.35
N ALA A 57 -5.31 8.74 24.00
CA ALA A 57 -4.00 8.15 24.32
C ALA A 57 -3.95 6.61 24.12
N SER A 58 -4.65 6.11 23.10
CA SER A 58 -4.83 4.67 22.86
C SER A 58 -3.52 4.08 22.38
N ASN A 59 -3.08 2.94 22.93
CA ASN A 59 -1.83 2.28 22.56
C ASN A 59 -2.03 1.16 21.51
N THR A 60 -3.14 1.17 20.78
CA THR A 60 -3.32 0.21 19.67
C THR A 60 -2.31 0.45 18.55
N GLU A 61 -1.97 -0.60 17.82
CA GLU A 61 -1.06 -0.52 16.65
C GLU A 61 -1.54 0.53 15.65
N LYS A 62 -2.84 0.54 15.32
CA LYS A 62 -3.47 1.56 14.46
C LYS A 62 -3.29 2.99 14.99
N SER A 63 -3.40 3.18 16.30
CA SER A 63 -3.16 4.50 16.92
C SER A 63 -1.69 4.87 16.83
N THR A 64 -0.77 3.94 17.06
CA THR A 64 0.67 4.18 16.96
C THR A 64 1.09 4.51 15.52
N ALA A 65 0.59 3.77 14.52
CA ALA A 65 0.83 4.04 13.11
C ALA A 65 0.36 5.45 12.70
N ASN A 66 -0.85 5.86 13.09
CA ASN A 66 -1.34 7.21 12.79
C ASN A 66 -0.44 8.30 13.39
N PHE A 67 0.05 8.11 14.63
CA PHE A 67 0.95 9.07 15.25
C PHE A 67 2.32 9.13 14.55
N ILE A 68 2.84 8.00 14.06
CA ILE A 68 4.07 7.98 13.24
C ILE A 68 3.87 8.77 11.96
N ILE A 69 2.75 8.56 11.25
CA ILE A 69 2.41 9.31 10.03
C ILE A 69 2.35 10.81 10.31
N TYR A 70 1.66 11.23 11.37
CA TYR A 70 1.57 12.64 11.75
C TYR A 70 2.92 13.25 12.12
N ILE A 71 3.77 12.50 12.84
CA ILE A 71 5.11 12.96 13.21
C ILE A 71 5.98 13.13 11.96
N ASN A 72 5.95 12.17 11.05
CA ASN A 72 6.73 12.23 9.81
C ASN A 72 6.25 13.38 8.91
N PHE A 73 4.94 13.54 8.75
CA PHE A 73 4.35 14.66 8.02
C PHE A 73 4.86 16.01 8.54
N ILE A 74 4.80 16.24 9.87
CA ILE A 74 5.27 17.52 10.44
C ILE A 74 6.78 17.70 10.20
N LYS A 75 7.58 16.63 10.29
CA LYS A 75 9.05 16.69 10.12
C LYS A 75 9.47 16.91 8.67
N GLU A 76 8.69 16.43 7.72
CA GLU A 76 8.92 16.57 6.27
C GLU A 76 8.33 17.87 5.73
N PHE A 77 7.45 18.54 6.46
CA PHE A 77 6.86 19.81 6.07
C PHE A 77 7.93 20.91 5.93
N ASP A 78 7.92 21.64 4.81
CA ASP A 78 8.96 22.61 4.46
C ASP A 78 9.20 23.67 5.54
N GLU A 79 8.12 24.19 6.14
CA GLU A 79 8.20 25.18 7.21
C GLU A 79 8.91 24.62 8.46
N PHE A 80 8.72 23.33 8.75
CA PHE A 80 9.43 22.67 9.85
C PHE A 80 10.92 22.53 9.54
N VAL A 81 11.27 22.09 8.33
CA VAL A 81 12.66 21.93 7.89
C VAL A 81 13.41 23.27 7.98
N LEU A 82 12.78 24.36 7.54
CA LEU A 82 13.32 25.71 7.63
C LEU A 82 13.48 26.17 9.08
N LYS A 83 12.42 26.09 9.89
CA LYS A 83 12.43 26.53 11.29
C LYS A 83 13.40 25.72 12.14
N ASN A 84 13.59 24.44 11.84
CA ASN A 84 14.55 23.57 12.50
C ASN A 84 16.00 23.95 12.17
N ARG A 85 16.29 24.44 10.95
CA ARG A 85 17.63 24.96 10.61
C ARG A 85 17.95 26.23 11.38
N GLU A 86 16.96 27.09 11.63
CA GLU A 86 17.13 28.39 12.30
C GLU A 86 17.16 28.29 13.82
N HIS A 87 16.25 27.50 14.40
CA HIS A 87 16.01 27.48 15.83
C HIS A 87 16.37 26.17 16.52
N LYS A 88 17.02 25.23 15.80
CA LYS A 88 17.41 23.88 16.23
C LYS A 88 16.41 23.29 17.22
N PHE A 89 15.48 22.48 16.72
CA PHE A 89 14.52 21.80 17.58
C PHE A 89 15.23 20.82 18.54
N GLU A 90 15.59 21.31 19.74
CA GLU A 90 16.33 20.57 20.77
C GLU A 90 15.42 19.93 21.83
N ALA A 91 14.10 19.99 21.65
CA ALA A 91 13.17 19.44 22.63
C ALA A 91 13.16 17.90 22.60
N PHE A 92 14.00 17.34 23.48
CA PHE A 92 13.89 16.05 24.15
C PHE A 92 13.28 14.90 23.35
N LEU A 93 14.11 13.86 23.20
CA LEU A 93 13.71 12.47 23.06
C LEU A 93 13.18 12.05 21.68
N SER A 94 14.16 11.64 20.89
CA SER A 94 14.04 10.45 20.07
C SER A 94 13.43 9.25 20.82
N GLN A 95 13.16 9.21 22.14
CA GLN A 95 12.69 7.98 22.82
C GLN A 95 11.52 7.27 22.15
N PHE A 96 10.51 7.94 21.55
CA PHE A 96 9.46 7.18 20.86
C PHE A 96 9.98 6.61 19.53
N LEU A 97 10.47 7.43 18.60
CA LEU A 97 11.05 6.94 17.34
C LEU A 97 12.32 6.06 17.49
N SER A 98 13.10 6.26 18.55
CA SER A 98 14.28 5.48 18.92
C SER A 98 13.91 4.24 19.70
N SER A 99 12.84 4.24 20.52
CA SER A 99 12.24 3.01 21.04
C SER A 99 11.63 2.16 19.93
N ILE A 100 11.22 2.79 18.81
CA ILE A 100 10.84 2.07 17.60
C ILE A 100 12.07 1.52 16.88
N LYS A 101 13.20 2.26 16.82
CA LYS A 101 14.47 1.75 16.24
C LYS A 101 15.09 0.57 17.00
N GLU A 102 14.83 0.40 18.29
CA GLU A 102 15.31 -0.77 19.08
C GLU A 102 14.33 -1.94 19.12
N VAL A 103 13.12 -1.80 18.59
CA VAL A 103 12.39 -2.97 18.14
C VAL A 103 12.93 -3.28 16.76
N GLU A 104 14.11 -3.92 16.74
CA GLU A 104 14.32 -5.01 15.79
C GLU A 104 13.03 -5.83 15.90
N ILE A 105 12.14 -5.61 14.93
CA ILE A 105 11.06 -6.52 14.66
C ILE A 105 11.79 -7.77 14.18
N LYS A 106 12.32 -8.55 15.13
CA LYS A 106 12.33 -10.00 15.07
C LYS A 106 10.87 -10.44 15.12
N ARG A 107 10.04 -9.94 14.19
CA ARG A 107 9.15 -10.86 13.50
C ARG A 107 10.15 -11.73 12.77
N GLN A 108 10.47 -12.87 13.40
CA GLN A 108 10.45 -14.08 12.61
C GLN A 108 9.23 -13.90 11.71
N LEU A 109 9.48 -13.63 10.42
CA LEU A 109 8.51 -13.98 9.41
C LEU A 109 8.21 -15.44 9.76
N THR A 110 7.07 -15.69 10.40
CA THR A 110 6.46 -16.99 10.29
C THR A 110 6.36 -17.15 8.78
N ASN A 111 7.15 -18.08 8.26
CA ASN A 111 7.12 -18.59 6.90
C ASN A 111 5.69 -19.00 6.58
N VAL A 112 4.80 -18.04 6.36
CA VAL A 112 3.55 -18.23 5.67
C VAL A 112 3.98 -18.14 4.22
N GLY A 113 4.36 -19.31 3.67
CA GLY A 113 5.08 -19.43 2.41
C GLY A 113 4.49 -18.52 1.34
N ILE A 114 5.20 -17.42 1.06
CA ILE A 114 4.99 -16.58 -0.10
C ILE A 114 5.29 -17.51 -1.28
N ARG A 115 4.26 -17.95 -1.99
CA ARG A 115 4.42 -18.74 -3.20
C ARG A 115 4.67 -17.76 -4.34
N TYR A 116 5.90 -17.79 -4.84
CA TYR A 116 6.34 -17.04 -6.01
C TYR A 116 5.94 -17.79 -7.28
N TYR A 117 5.48 -17.06 -8.30
CA TYR A 117 5.36 -17.61 -9.65
C TYR A 117 6.05 -16.64 -10.60
N GLU A 118 7.12 -17.13 -11.24
CA GLU A 118 7.83 -16.42 -12.30
C GLU A 118 6.96 -16.36 -13.55
N SER A 119 6.80 -15.17 -14.14
CA SER A 119 6.21 -15.04 -15.48
C SER A 119 7.27 -15.38 -16.53
N ASN A 120 7.08 -16.46 -17.29
CA ASN A 120 8.01 -16.96 -18.32
C ASN A 120 8.03 -16.10 -19.62
N ALA A 121 8.13 -14.78 -19.53
CA ALA A 121 8.25 -13.94 -20.72
C ALA A 121 9.25 -12.77 -20.54
N ASN A 122 10.45 -12.97 -21.13
CA ASN A 122 11.31 -11.93 -21.73
C ASN A 122 11.80 -10.76 -20.87
N SER A 123 12.17 -10.99 -19.61
CA SER A 123 13.06 -10.06 -18.92
C SER A 123 13.99 -10.88 -18.04
N SER A 124 15.31 -10.66 -18.13
CA SER A 124 16.25 -11.17 -17.14
C SER A 124 16.17 -10.23 -15.94
N TRP A 125 15.69 -10.73 -14.82
CA TRP A 125 15.64 -10.00 -13.55
C TRP A 125 16.65 -10.68 -12.63
N THR A 126 17.19 -9.92 -11.68
CA THR A 126 17.84 -10.56 -10.54
C THR A 126 16.80 -10.87 -9.47
N GLU A 127 17.10 -11.85 -8.61
CA GLU A 127 16.26 -12.14 -7.44
C GLU A 127 16.12 -10.89 -6.54
N GLU A 128 17.18 -10.09 -6.43
CA GLU A 128 17.18 -8.82 -5.68
C GLU A 128 16.20 -7.80 -6.26
N GLU A 129 16.13 -7.65 -7.59
CA GLU A 129 15.18 -6.73 -8.22
C GLU A 129 13.72 -7.15 -7.94
N ILE A 130 13.44 -8.45 -7.96
CA ILE A 130 12.11 -8.97 -7.62
C ILE A 130 11.80 -8.72 -6.14
N GLU A 131 12.76 -8.98 -5.25
CA GLU A 131 12.59 -8.77 -3.81
C GLU A 131 12.28 -7.31 -3.48
N ASP A 132 13.00 -6.36 -4.07
CA ASP A 132 12.77 -4.93 -3.83
C ASP A 132 11.41 -4.45 -4.34
N VAL A 133 10.99 -4.91 -5.52
CA VAL A 133 9.66 -4.60 -6.08
C VAL A 133 8.56 -5.14 -5.16
N LEU A 134 8.69 -6.40 -4.72
CA LEU A 134 7.72 -7.02 -3.83
C LEU A 134 7.70 -6.39 -2.44
N LYS A 135 8.85 -5.97 -1.92
CA LYS A 135 8.94 -5.25 -0.66
C LYS A 135 8.19 -3.91 -0.73
N CYS A 136 8.37 -3.18 -1.82
CA CYS A 136 7.64 -1.93 -2.07
C CYS A 136 6.12 -2.18 -2.14
N ALA A 137 5.69 -3.16 -2.93
CA ALA A 137 4.27 -3.52 -3.09
C ALA A 137 3.64 -4.05 -1.78
N SER A 138 4.38 -4.84 -1.01
CA SER A 138 3.93 -5.38 0.29
C SER A 138 3.71 -4.27 1.31
N GLN A 139 4.66 -3.32 1.42
CA GLN A 139 4.49 -2.15 2.28
C GLN A 139 3.27 -1.32 1.88
N HIS A 140 3.01 -1.18 0.58
CA HIS A 140 1.82 -0.50 0.08
C HIS A 140 0.54 -1.25 0.42
N ALA A 141 0.48 -2.56 0.18
CA ALA A 141 -0.65 -3.41 0.51
C ALA A 141 -1.02 -3.33 2.00
N ASP A 142 -0.01 -3.38 2.88
CA ASP A 142 -0.20 -3.21 4.32
C ASP A 142 -0.73 -1.81 4.68
N THR A 143 -0.24 -0.77 4.00
CA THR A 143 -0.67 0.63 4.21
C THR A 143 -2.14 0.84 3.86
N ILE A 144 -2.63 0.18 2.80
CA ILE A 144 -4.05 0.22 2.40
C ILE A 144 -4.93 -0.80 3.15
N GLY A 145 -4.34 -1.57 4.07
CA GLY A 145 -5.05 -2.58 4.86
C GLY A 145 -5.51 -3.79 4.04
N SER A 146 -4.80 -4.10 2.95
CA SER A 146 -5.01 -5.29 2.15
C SER A 146 -4.16 -6.43 2.67
N PHE A 147 -4.71 -7.64 2.68
CA PHE A 147 -3.92 -8.84 2.91
C PHE A 147 -2.92 -9.05 1.75
N SER A 148 -1.64 -9.17 2.07
CA SER A 148 -0.50 -9.10 1.14
C SER A 148 0.09 -10.49 0.87
N HIS A 149 -0.66 -11.36 0.18
CA HIS A 149 -0.20 -12.72 -0.16
C HIS A 149 -0.44 -13.05 -1.64
N GLY A 150 0.32 -14.05 -2.13
CA GLY A 150 0.18 -14.54 -3.50
C GLY A 150 0.55 -13.50 -4.54
N PHE A 151 1.67 -12.81 -4.33
CA PHE A 151 2.13 -11.78 -5.26
C PHE A 151 2.48 -12.37 -6.63
N GLN A 152 2.07 -11.65 -7.67
CA GLN A 152 2.47 -11.88 -9.06
C GLN A 152 3.03 -10.58 -9.62
N VAL A 153 4.13 -10.65 -10.34
CA VAL A 153 4.80 -9.46 -10.88
C VAL A 153 5.10 -9.64 -12.36
N VAL A 154 4.92 -8.57 -13.12
CA VAL A 154 5.37 -8.46 -14.51
C VAL A 154 6.05 -7.11 -14.75
N LYS A 155 7.03 -7.08 -15.65
CA LYS A 155 7.69 -5.86 -16.09
C LYS A 155 7.01 -5.35 -17.34
N LEU A 156 6.57 -4.11 -17.32
CA LEU A 156 5.89 -3.45 -18.43
C LEU A 156 6.91 -2.79 -19.37
N CYS A 157 7.88 -2.08 -18.80
CA CYS A 157 8.93 -1.42 -19.54
C CYS A 157 10.26 -1.43 -18.76
N ASP A 158 11.36 -1.34 -19.51
CA ASP A 158 12.72 -1.16 -19.01
C ASP A 158 13.52 -0.41 -20.06
N ASP A 159 13.93 0.82 -19.74
CA ASP A 159 14.83 1.60 -20.59
C ASP A 159 16.27 1.62 -20.05
N GLY A 160 16.55 0.81 -19.01
CA GLY A 160 17.83 0.72 -18.31
C GLY A 160 18.00 1.75 -17.18
N LEU A 161 17.30 2.88 -17.23
CA LEU A 161 17.32 3.92 -16.18
C LEU A 161 16.05 3.87 -15.34
N MET A 162 14.91 3.59 -15.97
CA MET A 162 13.59 3.48 -15.41
C MET A 162 13.01 2.13 -15.79
N ALA A 163 12.27 1.54 -14.87
CA ALA A 163 11.52 0.32 -15.14
C ALA A 163 10.19 0.33 -14.40
N ASP A 164 9.14 -0.11 -15.09
CA ASP A 164 7.80 -0.21 -14.53
C ASP A 164 7.40 -1.67 -14.34
N TYR A 165 6.82 -1.93 -13.17
CA TYR A 165 6.43 -3.24 -12.72
C TYR A 165 4.99 -3.22 -12.27
N LEU A 166 4.19 -4.13 -12.80
CA LEU A 166 2.82 -4.33 -12.37
C LEU A 166 2.80 -5.49 -11.37
N VAL A 167 2.32 -5.21 -10.17
CA VAL A 167 2.28 -6.19 -9.08
C VAL A 167 0.83 -6.46 -8.71
N PHE A 168 0.44 -7.72 -8.74
CA PHE A 168 -0.87 -8.22 -8.33
C PHE A 168 -0.75 -9.00 -7.03
N TRP A 169 -1.79 -8.99 -6.21
CA TRP A 169 -1.91 -9.87 -5.05
C TRP A 169 -3.37 -10.22 -4.79
N ALA A 170 -3.58 -11.22 -3.94
CA ALA A 170 -4.91 -11.55 -3.43
C ALA A 170 -5.35 -10.45 -2.45
N GLY A 171 -6.10 -9.47 -2.94
CA GLY A 171 -6.67 -8.39 -2.16
C GLY A 171 -7.83 -8.88 -1.28
N ASP A 172 -7.66 -8.83 0.04
CA ASP A 172 -8.80 -8.79 0.97
C ASP A 172 -8.74 -7.43 1.68
N ILE A 173 -9.43 -6.44 1.11
CA ILE A 173 -9.71 -5.17 1.80
C ILE A 173 -10.96 -5.43 2.65
N GLY A 174 -10.78 -5.81 3.92
CA GLY A 174 -11.90 -5.96 4.86
C GLY A 174 -11.95 -7.19 5.77
N PHE A 175 -10.98 -8.11 5.70
CA PHE A 175 -10.87 -9.31 6.56
C PHE A 175 -12.14 -10.18 6.59
N ALA A 176 -12.29 -11.13 5.65
CA ALA A 176 -13.13 -12.31 5.93
C ALA A 176 -12.96 -13.51 4.99
N GLY A 177 -12.22 -13.39 3.87
CA GLY A 177 -12.11 -14.47 2.87
C GLY A 177 -13.46 -15.04 2.39
N GLY A 178 -14.57 -14.33 2.61
CA GLY A 178 -15.94 -14.76 2.33
C GLY A 178 -16.40 -14.34 0.94
N SER A 179 -17.65 -14.63 0.58
CA SER A 179 -18.27 -14.22 -0.69
C SER A 179 -18.36 -12.70 -0.91
N GLY A 180 -17.98 -11.88 0.09
CA GLY A 180 -17.90 -10.42 0.03
C GLY A 180 -16.49 -9.86 -0.18
N THR A 181 -15.48 -10.69 -0.48
CA THR A 181 -14.13 -10.20 -0.81
C THR A 181 -14.12 -9.43 -2.12
N TRP A 182 -13.48 -8.26 -2.09
CA TRP A 182 -13.38 -7.31 -3.21
C TRP A 182 -12.65 -7.88 -4.43
N GLY A 183 -11.84 -8.93 -4.25
CA GLY A 183 -11.07 -9.57 -5.32
C GLY A 183 -9.61 -9.15 -5.27
N PRO A 184 -8.79 -9.61 -6.23
CA PRO A 184 -7.39 -9.25 -6.28
C PRO A 184 -7.19 -7.74 -6.37
N ALA A 185 -6.01 -7.28 -6.02
CA ALA A 185 -5.63 -5.88 -6.18
C ALA A 185 -4.28 -5.81 -6.91
N TYR A 186 -4.02 -4.65 -7.50
CA TYR A 186 -2.79 -4.42 -8.25
C TYR A 186 -2.25 -3.01 -8.06
N CYS A 187 -0.93 -2.84 -8.13
CA CYS A 187 -0.27 -1.53 -8.12
C CYS A 187 0.84 -1.46 -9.17
N LEU A 188 1.26 -0.23 -9.47
CA LEU A 188 2.42 0.04 -10.32
C LEU A 188 3.60 0.43 -9.43
N VAL A 189 4.68 -0.35 -9.50
CA VAL A 189 5.98 -0.05 -8.89
C VAL A 189 6.92 0.46 -9.98
N ARG A 190 7.60 1.57 -9.73
CA ARG A 190 8.59 2.16 -10.63
C ARG A 190 9.97 2.18 -10.00
N LYS A 191 10.96 1.64 -10.70
CA LYS A 191 12.37 1.88 -10.44
C LYS A 191 12.74 3.24 -11.02
N ASN A 192 13.33 4.09 -10.18
CA ASN A 192 13.83 5.38 -10.61
C ASN A 192 15.29 5.29 -11.09
N HIS A 193 15.80 6.38 -11.68
CA HIS A 193 17.18 6.45 -12.17
C HIS A 193 18.26 6.36 -11.08
N TRP A 194 17.88 6.46 -9.80
CA TRP A 194 18.78 6.22 -8.66
C TRP A 194 18.75 4.78 -8.16
N GLY A 195 18.00 3.89 -8.84
CA GLY A 195 17.84 2.49 -8.46
C GLY A 195 16.88 2.24 -7.30
N SER A 196 16.11 3.24 -6.87
CA SER A 196 15.10 3.08 -5.81
C SER A 196 13.72 2.77 -6.40
N TYR A 197 12.94 1.97 -5.68
CA TYR A 197 11.60 1.54 -6.08
C TYR A 197 10.53 2.31 -5.32
N ASN A 198 9.55 2.85 -6.03
CA ASN A 198 8.44 3.60 -5.44
C ASN A 198 7.10 3.20 -6.06
N ILE A 199 6.01 3.41 -5.33
CA ILE A 199 4.66 3.25 -5.87
C ILE A 199 4.36 4.40 -6.82
N ALA A 200 4.29 4.11 -8.12
CA ALA A 200 3.97 5.08 -9.15
C ALA A 200 2.45 5.28 -9.32
N ALA A 201 1.67 4.21 -9.11
CA ALA A 201 0.22 4.29 -9.06
C ALA A 201 -0.31 3.46 -7.88
N PRO A 202 -1.13 4.05 -6.99
CA PRO A 202 -1.61 3.38 -5.79
C PRO A 202 -2.52 2.20 -6.15
N GLY A 203 -2.44 1.17 -5.31
CA GLY A 203 -3.19 -0.08 -5.43
C GLY A 203 -4.67 0.12 -5.71
N ARG A 204 -5.17 -0.46 -6.81
CA ARG A 204 -6.59 -0.47 -7.19
C ARG A 204 -7.17 -1.87 -7.06
N GLU A 205 -8.47 -1.94 -6.82
CA GLU A 205 -9.24 -3.16 -7.00
C GLU A 205 -9.04 -3.68 -8.43
N PHE A 206 -8.76 -4.98 -8.54
CA PHE A 206 -8.55 -5.65 -9.82
C PHE A 206 -9.72 -6.57 -10.11
N TYR A 207 -10.46 -6.27 -11.18
CA TYR A 207 -11.49 -7.11 -11.80
C TYR A 207 -12.27 -8.03 -10.82
N GLU A 208 -13.40 -7.52 -10.32
CA GLU A 208 -14.20 -8.11 -9.23
C GLU A 208 -14.58 -9.60 -9.40
N HIS A 209 -14.66 -10.07 -10.65
CA HIS A 209 -15.03 -11.44 -10.98
C HIS A 209 -13.87 -12.43 -10.85
N LEU A 210 -12.64 -11.96 -10.65
CA LEU A 210 -11.51 -12.80 -10.28
C LEU A 210 -11.34 -12.76 -8.76
N LYS A 211 -10.86 -13.86 -8.15
CA LYS A 211 -10.62 -13.93 -6.70
C LYS A 211 -9.16 -14.18 -6.36
N ILE A 212 -8.48 -15.01 -7.14
CA ILE A 212 -7.05 -15.27 -6.97
C ILE A 212 -6.41 -15.21 -8.34
N VAL A 213 -5.31 -14.45 -8.43
CA VAL A 213 -4.41 -14.46 -9.59
C VAL A 213 -3.40 -15.58 -9.36
N GLU A 214 -3.33 -16.54 -10.27
CA GLU A 214 -2.39 -17.66 -10.19
C GLU A 214 -1.14 -17.39 -11.01
N THR A 215 -1.32 -16.86 -12.22
CA THR A 215 -0.21 -16.48 -13.09
C THR A 215 -0.55 -15.21 -13.87
N VAL A 216 0.49 -14.43 -14.14
CA VAL A 216 0.42 -13.22 -14.96
C VAL A 216 1.56 -13.29 -15.96
N VAL A 217 1.29 -13.00 -17.21
CA VAL A 217 2.28 -12.95 -18.29
C VAL A 217 2.02 -11.70 -19.11
N PHE A 218 3.05 -10.90 -19.36
CA PHE A 218 2.93 -9.73 -20.22
C PHE A 218 3.66 -9.96 -21.54
N LYS A 219 2.93 -9.83 -22.67
CA LYS A 219 3.48 -10.03 -24.00
C LYS A 219 2.75 -9.14 -25.01
N GLU A 220 3.49 -8.46 -25.89
CA GLU A 220 2.93 -7.67 -26.99
C GLU A 220 1.87 -6.65 -26.51
N SER A 221 2.13 -5.96 -25.40
CA SER A 221 1.22 -5.01 -24.74
C SER A 221 -0.08 -5.61 -24.19
N ILE A 222 -0.18 -6.94 -24.17
CA ILE A 222 -1.29 -7.69 -23.58
C ILE A 222 -0.81 -8.41 -22.33
N LEU A 223 -1.58 -8.24 -21.27
CA LEU A 223 -1.46 -8.94 -20.01
C LEU A 223 -2.38 -10.16 -20.02
N GLN A 224 -1.79 -11.35 -20.04
CA GLN A 224 -2.48 -12.61 -19.93
C GLN A 224 -2.50 -13.05 -18.46
N ILE A 225 -3.68 -13.20 -17.90
CA ILE A 225 -3.87 -13.57 -16.50
C ILE A 225 -4.62 -14.89 -16.45
N LYS A 226 -4.09 -15.84 -15.66
CA LYS A 226 -4.84 -17.02 -15.23
C LYS A 226 -5.12 -16.92 -13.75
N GLY A 227 -6.30 -17.36 -13.37
CA GLY A 227 -6.66 -17.43 -11.97
C GLY A 227 -8.00 -18.11 -11.73
N VAL A 228 -8.53 -17.93 -10.52
CA VAL A 228 -9.77 -18.61 -10.10
C VAL A 228 -10.81 -17.66 -9.56
N THR A 229 -12.07 -18.08 -9.72
CA THR A 229 -13.27 -17.46 -9.16
C THR A 229 -14.19 -18.50 -8.52
N TYR A 230 -15.30 -18.04 -7.96
CA TYR A 230 -16.38 -18.89 -7.48
C TYR A 230 -17.27 -19.33 -8.64
N GLY A 231 -17.25 -20.63 -8.95
CA GLY A 231 -18.21 -21.25 -9.84
C GLY A 231 -19.47 -21.74 -9.11
N PRO A 232 -20.45 -22.31 -9.83
CA PRO A 232 -21.75 -22.71 -9.29
C PRO A 232 -21.69 -23.70 -8.12
N THR A 233 -20.66 -24.54 -8.05
CA THR A 233 -20.50 -25.57 -7.02
C THR A 233 -19.39 -25.23 -6.00
N CYS A 234 -18.78 -24.05 -6.09
CA CYS A 234 -17.69 -23.70 -5.17
C CYS A 234 -18.22 -23.49 -3.74
N HIS A 235 -17.52 -24.06 -2.76
CA HIS A 235 -17.75 -23.75 -1.36
C HIS A 235 -17.30 -22.33 -1.05
N GLN A 236 -17.94 -21.71 -0.05
CA GLN A 236 -17.51 -20.41 0.46
C GLN A 236 -16.04 -20.50 0.89
N ARG A 237 -15.23 -19.49 0.52
CA ARG A 237 -13.78 -19.41 0.75
C ARG A 237 -12.89 -20.35 -0.07
N SER A 238 -13.44 -21.11 -1.03
CA SER A 238 -12.66 -22.00 -1.89
C SER A 238 -13.03 -21.77 -3.38
N PRO A 239 -12.56 -20.67 -3.99
CA PRO A 239 -12.70 -20.47 -5.42
C PRO A 239 -11.85 -21.51 -6.17
N SER A 240 -12.44 -22.18 -7.15
CA SER A 240 -11.78 -23.23 -7.94
C SER A 240 -12.16 -23.20 -9.42
N TYR A 241 -13.02 -22.27 -9.84
CA TYR A 241 -13.44 -22.14 -11.23
C TYR A 241 -12.42 -21.30 -12.00
N LYS A 242 -11.75 -21.90 -12.98
CA LYS A 242 -10.61 -21.32 -13.70
C LYS A 242 -11.04 -20.32 -14.77
N LEU A 243 -10.35 -19.19 -14.80
CA LEU A 243 -10.50 -18.13 -15.78
C LEU A 243 -9.17 -17.85 -16.48
N GLU A 244 -9.24 -17.60 -17.77
CA GLU A 244 -8.20 -16.98 -18.58
C GLU A 244 -8.69 -15.59 -19.01
N LEU A 245 -7.94 -14.55 -18.69
CA LEU A 245 -8.25 -13.17 -18.98
C LEU A 245 -7.13 -12.54 -19.79
N GLN A 246 -7.48 -11.64 -20.70
CA GLN A 246 -6.53 -10.80 -21.40
C GLN A 246 -6.88 -9.35 -21.16
N PHE A 247 -5.91 -8.56 -20.69
CA PHE A 247 -6.04 -7.13 -20.53
C PHE A 247 -5.06 -6.39 -21.44
N ARG A 248 -5.50 -5.32 -22.07
CA ARG A 248 -4.59 -4.36 -22.70
C ARG A 248 -4.13 -3.38 -21.65
N VAL A 249 -2.82 -3.16 -21.59
CA VAL A 249 -2.23 -2.10 -20.79
C VAL A 249 -2.41 -0.79 -21.56
N VAL A 250 -3.16 0.14 -21.00
CA VAL A 250 -3.40 1.46 -21.59
C VAL A 250 -2.69 2.50 -20.74
N ASP A 251 -1.74 3.21 -21.36
CA ASP A 251 -1.15 4.39 -20.74
C ASP A 251 -2.21 5.47 -20.65
N SER A 252 -2.60 5.79 -19.42
CA SER A 252 -3.32 7.03 -19.17
C SER A 252 -2.31 8.19 -19.23
N PHE A 253 -2.74 9.34 -19.75
CA PHE A 253 -1.92 10.56 -19.85
C PHE A 253 -1.41 11.13 -18.50
N VAL A 254 -1.67 10.46 -17.37
CA VAL A 254 -1.44 10.96 -16.00
C VAL A 254 -0.51 10.03 -15.19
N GLY A 255 0.26 9.17 -15.84
CA GLY A 255 1.17 8.24 -15.13
C GLY A 255 0.43 7.15 -14.34
N THR A 256 -0.82 6.88 -14.70
CA THR A 256 -1.57 5.71 -14.19
C THR A 256 -1.65 4.63 -15.27
N VAL A 257 -1.57 3.37 -14.85
CA VAL A 257 -1.77 2.21 -15.73
C VAL A 257 -3.20 1.73 -15.58
N ASP A 258 -3.96 1.86 -16.66
CA ASP A 258 -5.30 1.30 -16.76
C ASP A 258 -5.25 -0.04 -17.51
N LEU A 259 -6.09 -0.98 -17.08
CA LEU A 259 -6.18 -2.32 -17.65
C LEU A 259 -7.55 -2.49 -18.30
N GLU A 260 -7.59 -2.54 -19.62
CA GLU A 260 -8.82 -2.74 -20.39
C GLU A 260 -9.01 -4.24 -20.68
N LEU A 261 -10.12 -4.84 -20.25
CA LEU A 261 -10.42 -6.24 -20.55
C LEU A 261 -10.65 -6.41 -22.05
N VAL A 262 -9.83 -7.24 -22.69
CA VAL A 262 -9.88 -7.56 -24.12
C VAL A 262 -10.60 -8.88 -24.37
N ASP A 263 -10.31 -9.89 -23.54
CA ASP A 263 -10.87 -11.22 -23.70
C ASP A 263 -11.06 -11.91 -22.35
N LYS A 264 -12.10 -12.74 -22.28
CA LYS A 264 -12.44 -13.56 -21.12
C LYS A 264 -12.81 -14.95 -21.61
N LYS A 265 -12.08 -15.95 -21.13
CA LYS A 265 -12.35 -17.36 -21.36
C LYS A 265 -12.59 -18.07 -20.04
N GLU A 266 -13.75 -18.70 -19.94
CA GLU A 266 -14.11 -19.57 -18.82
C GLU A 266 -13.59 -20.98 -19.13
N ILE A 267 -12.70 -21.50 -18.29
CA ILE A 267 -12.10 -22.82 -18.49
C ILE A 267 -12.94 -23.89 -17.79
N GLY A 268 -13.56 -23.57 -16.66
CA GLY A 268 -14.32 -24.52 -15.86
C GLY A 268 -13.57 -24.98 -14.61
N TYR A 269 -13.92 -26.15 -14.11
CA TYR A 269 -13.16 -26.82 -13.06
C TYR A 269 -12.00 -27.59 -13.69
N GLU A 270 -10.89 -27.76 -12.97
CA GLU A 270 -9.91 -28.78 -13.37
C GLU A 270 -10.59 -30.15 -13.30
N ASP A 271 -10.63 -30.87 -14.42
CA ASP A 271 -10.97 -32.29 -14.40
C ASP A 271 -9.94 -32.98 -13.50
N ALA A 272 -10.41 -33.60 -12.43
CA ALA A 272 -9.57 -34.39 -11.54
C ALA A 272 -9.04 -35.60 -12.32
N SER A 273 -7.88 -35.44 -12.94
CA SER A 273 -7.08 -36.53 -13.53
C SER A 273 -6.16 -37.15 -12.51
#